data_AF-A0A7S1PWV2-F1
#
_entry.id   AF-A0A7S1PWV2-F1
#
_cell.length_a   1.000
_cell.length_b   1.000
_cell.length_c   1.000
_cell.angle_alpha   90.00
_cell.angle_beta   90.00
_cell.angle_gamma   90.00
#
_symmetry.space_group_name_H-M   'P 1'
#
loop_
_entity.id
_entity.type
_entity.pdbx_description
1 polymer ?
#
loop_
_entity_poly.entity_id
_entity_poly.type
_entity_poly.pdbx_seq_one_letter_code
_entity_poly.pdbx_strand_id
1 'polypeptide(L)'
;TFAAQASRVSVLQNSGRFASFGWASHLSSGAGDEGMNQAVSFVVKCCSNAAELFAQPVSVDTATGTLSFAPERNRVGQCLCRVYLVDDGPGEHPNVNQSSAVDVDVTVVAVNQPPTLSVPNRSVTVVARAAPFALANFVTSITPGPANEVSQTVRTTAIVSSGSSIFAVAPQVV
;
A
#
# COMPACT_ATOMS: atom_id res chain seq x y z
N THR A 1 -16.24 -11.28 24.17
CA THR A 1 -14.88 -10.69 24.13
C THR A 1 -13.98 -11.46 23.16
N PHE A 2 -12.74 -11.02 22.94
CA PHE A 2 -11.72 -11.74 22.17
C PHE A 2 -10.30 -11.33 22.62
N ALA A 3 -9.31 -12.13 22.30
CA ALA A 3 -7.88 -11.83 22.49
C ALA A 3 -7.20 -11.56 21.14
N ALA A 4 -6.53 -10.41 21.02
CA ALA A 4 -5.77 -10.00 19.84
C ALA A 4 -4.26 -10.27 20.01
N GLN A 5 -3.60 -10.77 18.97
CA GLN A 5 -2.18 -11.14 19.00
C GLN A 5 -1.22 -9.97 18.72
N ALA A 6 -1.61 -9.02 17.88
CA ALA A 6 -0.76 -7.89 17.51
C ALA A 6 -1.53 -6.58 17.48
N SER A 7 -1.01 -5.57 18.18
CA SER A 7 -1.52 -4.19 18.17
C SER A 7 -0.87 -3.31 17.10
N ARG A 8 0.14 -3.83 16.40
CA ARG A 8 0.81 -3.13 15.29
C ARG A 8 1.10 -4.08 14.15
N VAL A 9 0.81 -3.65 12.93
CA VAL A 9 1.07 -4.37 11.69
C VAL A 9 1.76 -3.43 10.71
N SER A 10 2.82 -3.90 10.06
CA SER A 10 3.51 -3.13 9.03
C SER A 10 3.70 -3.97 7.78
N VAL A 11 3.38 -3.38 6.62
CA VAL A 11 3.54 -4.00 5.31
C VAL A 11 4.21 -3.03 4.35
N LEU A 12 4.85 -3.55 3.31
CA LEU A 12 5.41 -2.73 2.26
C LEU A 12 4.30 -2.20 1.34
N GLN A 13 4.44 -0.98 0.82
CA GLN A 13 3.58 -0.52 -0.27
C GLN A 13 3.65 -1.55 -1.41
N ASN A 14 2.54 -1.75 -2.10
CA ASN A 14 2.44 -2.70 -3.20
C ASN A 14 2.66 -4.19 -2.83
N SER A 15 2.66 -4.57 -1.53
CA SER A 15 2.87 -5.98 -1.09
C SER A 15 1.73 -6.95 -1.46
N GLY A 16 0.63 -6.47 -2.02
CA GLY A 16 -0.60 -7.25 -2.18
C GLY A 16 -1.29 -7.52 -0.84
N ARG A 17 -2.16 -8.54 -0.81
CA ARG A 17 -2.98 -8.86 0.37
C ARG A 17 -2.12 -9.35 1.55
N PHE A 18 -2.30 -8.72 2.70
CA PHE A 18 -1.85 -9.19 4.00
C PHE A 18 -2.91 -10.07 4.66
N ALA A 19 -2.46 -11.14 5.34
CA ALA A 19 -3.32 -11.95 6.18
C ALA A 19 -2.53 -12.52 7.37
N SER A 20 -3.11 -12.39 8.57
CA SER A 20 -2.58 -12.96 9.81
C SER A 20 -3.63 -13.89 10.40
N PHE A 21 -3.45 -15.20 10.19
CA PHE A 21 -4.34 -16.24 10.71
C PHE A 21 -4.25 -16.32 12.23
N GLY A 22 -5.39 -16.48 12.91
CA GLY A 22 -5.44 -16.54 14.37
C GLY A 22 -5.06 -15.23 15.06
N TRP A 23 -5.12 -14.09 14.35
CA TRP A 23 -4.89 -12.78 14.95
C TRP A 23 -5.87 -12.50 16.09
N ALA A 24 -7.13 -12.85 15.92
CA ALA A 24 -8.13 -12.91 16.99
C ALA A 24 -8.36 -14.35 17.44
N SER A 25 -8.49 -14.55 18.75
CA SER A 25 -8.72 -15.85 19.38
C SER A 25 -9.63 -15.71 20.59
N HIS A 26 -10.09 -16.83 21.15
CA HIS A 26 -10.95 -16.85 22.34
C HIS A 26 -12.20 -15.96 22.18
N LEU A 27 -12.86 -16.03 21.03
CA LEU A 27 -14.10 -15.31 20.78
C LEU A 27 -15.19 -15.84 21.72
N SER A 28 -15.93 -14.93 22.32
CA SER A 28 -17.04 -15.23 23.24
C SER A 28 -18.14 -14.19 23.05
N SER A 29 -19.39 -14.64 23.03
CA SER A 29 -20.60 -13.79 23.00
C SER A 29 -21.04 -13.31 24.37
N GLY A 30 -20.39 -13.75 25.46
CA GLY A 30 -20.88 -13.48 26.81
C GLY A 30 -20.55 -14.61 27.80
N ALA A 31 -21.06 -14.48 29.02
CA ALA A 31 -20.96 -15.54 30.03
C ALA A 31 -21.79 -16.76 29.61
N GLY A 32 -21.42 -17.97 30.05
CA GLY A 32 -22.08 -19.22 29.62
C GLY A 32 -23.56 -19.34 30.00
N ASP A 33 -24.05 -18.46 30.87
CA ASP A 33 -25.44 -18.38 31.31
C ASP A 33 -26.30 -17.53 30.33
N GLU A 34 -25.66 -16.80 29.44
CA GLU A 34 -26.25 -16.03 28.35
C GLU A 34 -26.29 -16.92 27.10
N GLY A 35 -27.40 -17.64 26.89
CA GLY A 35 -27.75 -18.42 25.70
C GLY A 35 -26.60 -18.87 24.78
N MET A 36 -26.20 -20.14 24.89
CA MET A 36 -25.03 -20.78 24.23
C MET A 36 -24.89 -20.69 22.69
N ASN A 37 -25.73 -19.94 21.97
CA ASN A 37 -25.83 -19.93 20.50
C ASN A 37 -25.86 -18.53 19.85
N GLN A 38 -25.44 -17.47 20.54
CA GLN A 38 -25.36 -16.15 19.90
C GLN A 38 -24.24 -16.11 18.84
N ALA A 39 -24.56 -15.58 17.66
CA ALA A 39 -23.60 -15.36 16.59
C ALA A 39 -22.78 -14.11 16.88
N VAL A 40 -21.46 -14.20 16.68
CA VAL A 40 -20.55 -13.06 16.86
C VAL A 40 -20.02 -12.55 15.53
N SER A 41 -19.85 -11.23 15.45
CA SER A 41 -19.34 -10.51 14.29
C SER A 41 -18.27 -9.49 14.69
N PHE A 42 -17.27 -9.28 13.85
CA PHE A 42 -16.31 -8.20 14.05
C PHE A 42 -16.79 -6.92 13.40
N VAL A 43 -16.65 -5.82 14.13
CA VAL A 43 -16.75 -4.47 13.58
C VAL A 43 -15.37 -3.84 13.61
N VAL A 44 -14.93 -3.36 12.44
CA VAL A 44 -13.65 -2.67 12.26
C VAL A 44 -13.92 -1.24 11.84
N LYS A 45 -13.45 -0.27 12.63
CA LYS A 45 -13.53 1.17 12.35
C LYS A 45 -12.13 1.74 12.23
N CYS A 46 -11.74 2.11 11.02
CA CYS A 46 -10.43 2.67 10.74
C CYS A 46 -10.46 4.21 10.64
N CYS A 47 -9.26 4.80 10.62
CA CYS A 47 -9.00 6.20 10.38
C CYS A 47 -9.70 6.75 9.11
N SER A 48 -9.88 8.07 9.01
CA SER A 48 -10.59 8.71 7.90
C SER A 48 -9.94 8.52 6.53
N ASN A 49 -8.61 8.34 6.47
CA ASN A 49 -7.88 8.07 5.24
C ASN A 49 -7.80 6.58 4.87
N ALA A 50 -8.48 5.67 5.58
CA ALA A 50 -8.41 4.24 5.33
C ALA A 50 -8.82 3.85 3.90
N ALA A 51 -9.86 4.49 3.35
CA ALA A 51 -10.33 4.25 1.98
C ALA A 51 -9.29 4.64 0.92
N GLU A 52 -8.36 5.53 1.25
CA GLU A 52 -7.27 5.94 0.38
C GLU A 52 -6.00 5.11 0.57
N LEU A 53 -5.89 4.38 1.68
CA LEU A 53 -4.70 3.60 2.04
C LEU A 53 -4.85 2.12 1.67
N PHE A 54 -6.08 1.61 1.60
CA PHE A 54 -6.36 0.19 1.42
C PHE A 54 -7.28 -0.08 0.21
N ALA A 55 -6.79 -0.86 -0.74
CA ALA A 55 -7.59 -1.41 -1.84
C ALA A 55 -8.58 -2.48 -1.36
N GLN A 56 -8.24 -3.18 -0.28
CA GLN A 56 -9.18 -4.03 0.47
C GLN A 56 -9.16 -3.59 1.93
N PRO A 57 -10.31 -3.20 2.52
CA PRO A 57 -10.36 -2.65 3.86
C PRO A 57 -9.88 -3.66 4.89
N VAL A 58 -9.43 -3.15 6.04
CA VAL A 58 -9.08 -3.98 7.19
C VAL A 58 -10.32 -4.71 7.69
N SER A 59 -10.24 -6.03 7.74
CA SER A 59 -11.32 -6.91 8.20
C SER A 59 -10.77 -8.04 9.07
N VAL A 60 -11.62 -8.60 9.91
CA VAL A 60 -11.31 -9.79 10.70
C VAL A 60 -12.37 -10.84 10.43
N ASP A 61 -11.95 -12.00 9.96
CA ASP A 61 -12.83 -13.15 9.74
C ASP A 61 -13.16 -13.83 11.07
N THR A 62 -14.44 -14.02 11.36
CA THR A 62 -14.90 -14.55 12.66
C THR A 62 -14.72 -16.05 12.82
N ALA A 63 -14.67 -16.80 11.71
CA ALA A 63 -14.48 -18.25 11.74
C ALA A 63 -13.02 -18.65 11.99
N THR A 64 -12.09 -17.87 11.48
CA THR A 64 -10.65 -18.15 11.52
C THR A 64 -9.86 -17.19 12.42
N GLY A 65 -10.47 -16.07 12.82
CA GLY A 65 -9.77 -14.98 13.51
C GLY A 65 -8.75 -14.26 12.64
N THR A 66 -8.85 -14.37 11.30
CA THR A 66 -7.83 -13.82 10.39
C THR A 66 -8.02 -12.33 10.19
N LEU A 67 -7.04 -11.52 10.59
CA LEU A 67 -6.95 -10.11 10.20
C LEU A 67 -6.41 -10.02 8.77
N SER A 68 -7.09 -9.29 7.89
CA SER A 68 -6.64 -9.10 6.51
C SER A 68 -6.94 -7.72 5.94
N PHE A 69 -6.12 -7.30 4.98
CA PHE A 69 -6.28 -6.07 4.19
C PHE A 69 -5.36 -6.14 2.98
N ALA A 70 -5.51 -5.20 2.05
CA ALA A 70 -4.55 -5.00 0.96
C ALA A 70 -4.22 -3.51 0.83
N PRO A 71 -2.95 -3.10 0.86
CA PRO A 71 -2.57 -1.72 0.57
C PRO A 71 -3.01 -1.30 -0.83
N GLU A 72 -3.43 -0.05 -0.97
CA GLU A 72 -3.63 0.58 -2.27
C GLU A 72 -2.28 0.83 -2.96
N ARG A 73 -2.26 0.80 -4.30
CA ARG A 73 -1.03 0.96 -5.06
C ARG A 73 -0.44 2.35 -4.85
N ASN A 74 0.86 2.40 -4.59
CA ASN A 74 1.64 3.64 -4.44
C ASN A 74 1.12 4.55 -3.32
N ARG A 75 0.43 3.97 -2.33
CA ARG A 75 -0.01 4.67 -1.13
C ARG A 75 0.86 4.21 0.03
N VAL A 76 1.19 5.18 0.88
CA VAL A 76 1.98 4.99 2.09
C VAL A 76 1.29 5.75 3.21
N GLY A 77 1.50 5.32 4.44
CA GLY A 77 0.94 6.01 5.59
C GLY A 77 0.59 5.07 6.72
N GLN A 78 -0.09 5.63 7.71
CA GLN A 78 -0.48 4.95 8.92
C GLN A 78 -1.99 5.09 9.11
N CYS A 79 -2.61 4.07 9.67
CA CYS A 79 -4.02 4.07 10.00
C CYS A 79 -4.27 3.29 11.29
N LEU A 80 -4.87 3.96 12.26
CA LEU A 80 -5.39 3.31 13.46
C LEU A 80 -6.75 2.68 13.16
N CYS A 81 -6.89 1.38 13.44
CA CYS A 81 -8.12 0.62 13.27
C CYS A 81 -8.59 0.07 14.61
N ARG A 82 -9.80 0.47 15.00
CA ARG A 82 -10.48 -0.01 16.21
C ARG A 82 -11.33 -1.22 15.88
N VAL A 83 -11.05 -2.34 16.53
CA VAL A 83 -11.74 -3.62 16.33
C VAL A 83 -12.51 -3.99 17.59
N TYR A 84 -13.76 -4.37 17.45
CA TYR A 84 -14.56 -4.92 18.55
C TYR A 84 -15.51 -6.01 18.04
N LEU A 85 -15.94 -6.87 18.95
CA LEU A 85 -16.89 -7.94 18.66
C LEU A 85 -18.31 -7.46 19.00
N VAL A 86 -19.27 -7.88 18.20
CA VAL A 86 -20.71 -7.69 18.44
C VAL A 86 -21.42 -9.03 18.36
N ASP A 87 -22.25 -9.36 19.34
CA ASP A 87 -23.16 -10.51 19.29
C ASP A 87 -24.59 -10.10 18.89
N ASP A 88 -25.42 -11.10 18.58
CA ASP A 88 -26.83 -10.96 18.22
C ASP A 88 -27.80 -11.20 19.40
N GLY A 89 -27.33 -11.04 20.63
CA GLY A 89 -28.15 -11.13 21.84
C GLY A 89 -29.22 -10.04 21.95
N PRO A 90 -30.14 -10.12 22.93
CA PRO A 90 -31.10 -9.05 23.19
C PRO A 90 -30.38 -7.74 23.55
N GLY A 91 -30.69 -6.62 22.88
CA GLY A 91 -30.05 -5.31 23.13
C GLY A 91 -30.68 -4.48 24.26
N GLU A 92 -31.58 -5.06 25.05
CA GLU A 92 -32.28 -4.38 26.15
C GLU A 92 -31.48 -4.46 27.45
N HIS A 93 -31.44 -3.37 28.23
CA HIS A 93 -30.76 -3.38 29.52
C HIS A 93 -31.27 -4.52 30.44
N PRO A 94 -30.37 -5.28 31.10
CA PRO A 94 -28.94 -5.00 31.29
C PRO A 94 -27.99 -5.61 30.24
N ASN A 95 -28.49 -6.19 29.16
CA ASN A 95 -27.67 -6.90 28.17
C ASN A 95 -26.79 -5.93 27.36
N VAL A 96 -25.55 -6.35 27.06
CA VAL A 96 -24.56 -5.55 26.32
C VAL A 96 -23.93 -6.40 25.23
N ASN A 97 -24.28 -6.11 23.98
CA ASN A 97 -23.83 -6.91 22.84
C ASN A 97 -22.45 -6.51 22.30
N GLN A 98 -21.75 -5.55 22.92
CA GLN A 98 -20.50 -5.01 22.39
C GLN A 98 -19.33 -5.30 23.34
N SER A 99 -18.26 -5.89 22.82
CA SER A 99 -17.03 -6.07 23.60
C SER A 99 -16.27 -4.75 23.82
N SER A 100 -15.30 -4.78 24.73
CA SER A 100 -14.21 -3.81 24.71
C SER A 100 -13.51 -3.82 23.35
N ALA A 101 -13.08 -2.64 22.90
CA ALA A 101 -12.38 -2.51 21.63
C ALA A 101 -10.86 -2.67 21.79
N VAL A 102 -10.21 -3.16 20.73
CA VAL A 102 -8.76 -3.24 20.59
C VAL A 102 -8.35 -2.33 19.43
N ASP A 103 -7.36 -1.48 19.67
CA ASP A 103 -6.78 -0.63 18.63
C ASP A 103 -5.59 -1.33 17.96
N VAL A 104 -5.56 -1.30 16.64
CA VAL A 104 -4.52 -1.88 15.78
C VAL A 104 -3.94 -0.79 14.90
N ASP A 105 -2.64 -0.57 15.02
CA ASP A 105 -1.90 0.38 14.20
C ASP A 105 -1.38 -0.28 12.92
N VAL A 106 -1.94 0.08 11.77
CA VAL A 106 -1.55 -0.45 10.46
C VAL A 106 -0.69 0.57 9.73
N THR A 107 0.54 0.19 9.38
CA THR A 107 1.48 1.03 8.64
C THR A 107 1.78 0.42 7.27
N VAL A 108 1.61 1.22 6.21
CA VAL A 108 2.09 0.92 4.85
C VAL A 108 3.38 1.70 4.62
N VAL A 109 4.49 0.97 4.53
CA VAL A 109 5.85 1.51 4.46
C VAL A 109 6.25 1.75 3.02
N ALA A 110 6.93 2.87 2.77
CA ALA A 110 7.39 3.23 1.44
C ALA A 110 8.39 2.21 0.86
N VAL A 111 8.30 1.98 -0.45
CA VAL A 111 9.27 1.23 -1.25
C VAL A 111 9.66 2.09 -2.44
N ASN A 112 10.96 2.23 -2.68
CA ASN A 112 11.46 2.99 -3.82
C ASN A 112 11.04 2.32 -5.14
N GLN A 113 10.47 3.09 -6.06
CA GLN A 113 10.06 2.63 -7.38
C GLN A 113 11.01 3.15 -8.47
N PRO A 114 11.12 2.43 -9.61
CA PRO A 114 11.96 2.89 -10.70
C PRO A 114 11.47 4.23 -11.26
N PRO A 115 12.38 5.16 -11.60
CA PRO A 115 12.01 6.34 -12.36
C PRO A 115 11.53 5.95 -13.76
N THR A 116 10.71 6.79 -14.36
CA THR A 116 10.26 6.60 -15.75
C THR A 116 10.55 7.82 -16.60
N LEU A 117 10.68 7.61 -17.91
CA LEU A 117 10.86 8.65 -18.91
C LEU A 117 10.24 8.19 -20.23
N SER A 118 9.97 9.15 -21.10
CA SER A 118 9.47 8.93 -22.46
C SER A 118 10.49 9.37 -23.49
N VAL A 119 10.66 8.57 -24.55
CA VAL A 119 11.51 8.91 -25.71
C VAL A 119 10.61 8.96 -26.94
N PRO A 120 10.07 10.13 -27.31
CA PRO A 120 9.12 10.25 -28.43
C PRO A 120 9.78 9.93 -29.77
N ASN A 121 11.06 10.30 -29.93
CA ASN A 121 11.83 10.07 -31.15
C ASN A 121 13.01 9.15 -30.84
N ARG A 122 12.86 7.86 -31.16
CA ARG A 122 13.89 6.83 -30.89
C ARG A 122 14.95 6.71 -31.98
N SER A 123 14.76 7.40 -33.10
CA SER A 123 15.66 7.37 -34.24
C SER A 123 16.02 8.79 -34.62
N VAL A 124 17.32 9.01 -34.84
CA VAL A 124 17.87 10.29 -35.25
C VAL A 124 18.80 10.03 -36.41
N THR A 125 18.57 10.72 -37.53
CA THR A 125 19.46 10.66 -38.70
C THR A 125 20.19 11.98 -38.81
N VAL A 126 21.52 11.91 -38.82
CA VAL A 126 22.39 13.07 -38.99
C VAL A 126 23.36 12.76 -40.12
N VAL A 127 23.59 13.73 -41.01
CA VAL A 127 24.58 13.58 -42.08
C VAL A 127 25.99 13.51 -41.50
N ALA A 128 26.87 12.73 -42.14
CA ALA A 128 28.25 12.62 -41.70
C ALA A 128 28.95 14.00 -41.70
N ARG A 129 29.79 14.24 -40.67
CA ARG A 129 30.53 15.51 -40.47
C ARG A 129 29.63 16.75 -40.32
N ALA A 130 28.38 16.57 -39.88
CA ALA A 130 27.54 17.70 -39.48
C ALA A 130 28.18 18.52 -38.35
N ALA A 131 27.77 19.78 -38.24
CA ALA A 131 28.00 20.60 -37.05
C ALA A 131 27.33 19.95 -35.81
N PRO A 132 27.62 20.41 -34.58
CA PRO A 132 26.96 19.91 -33.38
C PRO A 132 25.44 19.87 -33.53
N PHE A 133 24.87 18.69 -33.31
CA PHE A 133 23.44 18.44 -33.47
C PHE A 133 22.79 18.31 -32.10
N ALA A 134 21.64 18.95 -31.90
CA ALA A 134 20.82 18.84 -30.71
C ALA A 134 19.38 18.53 -31.11
N LEU A 135 18.80 17.52 -30.46
CA LEU A 135 17.38 17.19 -30.61
C LEU A 135 16.64 17.63 -29.35
N ALA A 136 15.87 18.71 -29.48
CA ALA A 136 14.98 19.16 -28.40
C ALA A 136 13.97 18.06 -28.06
N ASN A 137 13.63 17.95 -26.77
CA ASN A 137 12.64 16.99 -26.26
C ASN A 137 12.96 15.52 -26.61
N PHE A 138 14.24 15.16 -26.69
CA PHE A 138 14.66 13.77 -26.90
C PHE A 138 14.17 12.85 -25.77
N VAL A 139 14.21 13.35 -24.53
CA VAL A 139 13.59 12.73 -23.36
C VAL A 139 12.52 13.67 -22.81
N THR A 140 11.35 13.13 -22.50
CA THR A 140 10.23 13.85 -21.87
C THR A 140 9.64 13.04 -20.72
N SER A 141 8.71 13.63 -19.98
CA SER A 141 7.95 12.96 -18.90
C SER A 141 8.83 12.23 -17.89
N ILE A 142 9.98 12.82 -17.52
CA ILE A 142 10.86 12.26 -16.48
C ILE A 142 10.14 12.37 -15.15
N THR A 143 10.00 11.24 -14.47
CA THR A 143 9.48 11.20 -13.10
C THR A 143 10.33 10.28 -12.23
N PRO A 144 10.58 10.64 -10.95
CA PRO A 144 11.23 9.75 -9.99
C PRO A 144 10.44 8.47 -9.71
N GLY A 145 9.12 8.52 -9.89
CA GLY A 145 8.22 7.42 -9.58
C GLY A 145 6.79 7.92 -9.44
N PRO A 146 5.92 7.19 -8.75
CA PRO A 146 4.58 7.65 -8.43
C PRO A 146 4.55 8.86 -7.49
N ALA A 147 3.36 9.41 -7.23
CA ALA A 147 3.17 10.68 -6.52
C ALA A 147 3.82 10.74 -5.12
N ASN A 148 3.97 9.60 -4.44
CA ASN A 148 4.64 9.51 -3.14
C ASN A 148 6.18 9.63 -3.22
N GLU A 149 6.76 9.71 -4.42
CA GLU A 149 8.21 9.75 -4.67
C GLU A 149 8.64 11.03 -5.40
N VAL A 150 7.75 12.02 -5.54
CA VAL A 150 8.00 13.28 -6.28
C VAL A 150 9.19 14.10 -5.76
N SER A 151 9.59 13.87 -4.50
CA SER A 151 10.72 14.56 -3.86
C SER A 151 12.07 13.91 -4.17
N GLN A 152 12.10 12.72 -4.76
CA GLN A 152 13.35 12.08 -5.15
C GLN A 152 13.97 12.78 -6.36
N THR A 153 15.30 12.76 -6.43
CA THR A 153 16.04 13.35 -7.55
C THR A 153 16.33 12.29 -8.61
N VAL A 154 16.03 12.61 -9.88
CA VAL A 154 16.36 11.76 -11.04
C VAL A 154 17.55 12.34 -11.78
N ARG A 155 18.48 11.47 -12.18
CA ARG A 155 19.59 11.84 -13.07
C ARG A 155 19.51 11.04 -14.36
N THR A 156 19.53 11.74 -15.48
CA THR A 156 19.63 11.13 -16.82
C THR A 156 21.09 10.97 -17.20
N THR A 157 21.40 9.87 -17.89
CA THR A 157 22.72 9.66 -18.50
C THR A 157 22.53 9.06 -19.88
N ALA A 158 23.42 9.40 -20.80
CA ALA A 158 23.49 8.78 -22.12
C ALA A 158 24.65 7.78 -22.13
N ILE A 159 24.43 6.60 -22.70
CA ILE A 159 25.46 5.58 -22.89
C ILE A 159 25.47 5.20 -24.36
N VAL A 160 26.63 5.30 -24.99
CA VAL A 160 26.86 4.79 -26.34
C VAL A 160 27.20 3.31 -26.26
N SER A 161 26.23 2.45 -26.56
CA SER A 161 26.42 0.99 -26.50
C SER A 161 27.17 0.41 -27.69
N SER A 162 27.20 1.12 -28.82
CA SER A 162 27.92 0.72 -30.03
C SER A 162 28.25 1.92 -30.92
N GLY A 163 29.25 1.76 -31.80
CA GLY A 163 29.60 2.79 -32.78
C GLY A 163 30.20 4.07 -32.19
N SER A 164 30.82 4.01 -31.00
CA SER A 164 31.39 5.19 -30.34
C SER A 164 32.40 5.96 -31.20
N SER A 165 33.11 5.26 -32.11
CA SER A 165 34.09 5.85 -33.03
C SER A 165 33.50 6.81 -34.07
N ILE A 166 32.18 6.83 -34.26
CA ILE A 166 31.53 7.75 -35.21
C ILE A 166 31.29 9.15 -34.59
N PHE A 167 31.47 9.28 -33.27
CA PHE A 167 31.24 10.53 -32.54
C PHE A 167 32.56 11.23 -32.24
N ALA A 168 32.68 12.51 -32.62
CA ALA A 168 33.79 13.36 -32.17
C ALA A 168 33.66 13.75 -30.69
N VAL A 169 32.42 13.83 -30.18
CA VAL A 169 32.07 14.02 -28.77
C VAL A 169 30.90 13.08 -28.46
N ALA A 170 30.98 12.35 -27.35
CA ALA A 170 29.93 11.42 -26.96
C ALA A 170 28.55 12.14 -26.82
N PRO A 171 27.45 11.52 -27.27
CA PRO A 171 26.10 11.98 -27.00
C PRO A 171 25.84 12.15 -25.50
N GLN A 172 25.06 13.16 -25.18
CA GLN A 172 24.65 13.50 -23.82
C GLN A 172 23.17 13.90 -23.80
N VAL A 173 22.50 13.61 -22.69
CA VAL A 173 21.18 14.16 -22.36
C VAL A 173 21.42 15.30 -21.37
N VAL A 174 20.97 16.49 -21.73
CA VAL A 174 21.11 17.74 -20.97
C VAL A 174 19.76 18.38 -20.73
#